data_AF-A0A7X7EWV2-F1
#
_entry.id   AF-A0A7X7EWV2-F1
#
_cell.length_a   1.000
_cell.length_b   1.000
_cell.length_c   1.000
_cell.angle_alpha   90.00
_cell.angle_beta   90.00
_cell.angle_gamma   90.00
#
_symmetry.space_group_name_H-M   'P 1'
#
loop_
_entity.id
_entity.type
_entity.pdbx_description
1 polymer ?
#
loop_
_entity_poly.entity_id
_entity_poly.type
_entity_poly.pdbx_seq_one_letter_code
_entity_poly.pdbx_strand_id
1 'polypeptide(L)'
;IREAYETGRGRIVVRARTEVELTHSGRECIVVTEIPYMVNKAEMIKKIADLINEKKLEGISYINDESDRNGMRVVIILKKEIPANIILNHLYKHSQLQTSFNVNNIALVKGRPRTLPLKEIIENFVNHRHDIIVRRAKYDLDQAEKRAHILEGLIIASDNIDEVIAIIRSSQNADIARERLMERFSLTDVQSRAIVEMRLRQLTGLEQDKLHAEYEEIKKLIEYLNSVLSDEKLQMQIIKDELTEIKDKFGDKRRTEIIPAAGEFNPEDFYADDEMVITISNMGYIKRTPLTEFRRQNRGGTGKKGGTTREEDFIEHMYVATMHNTMLFFTRNGKCYWQKVYELPEGTRTSKGRAIQNLINIEPEDSVRAFINVKTLDDEDYINNNYIVLCTRRGIIKKTSLEAYSRPRANGINAITVREGDELLEARMTNGRHEIMLAVKSGRAVRFNEATVRPMGRTASGVRGITLSGEDDVVIGMITVENESSDVLVVSENGYGKRSAIGDYRITNRGGKGVKTINITDKTGKLIALKGVNDQFDLMIITQAGIVLRIPVSSLRVMGRATQGVRLINIRENDSIASVAYVEVNEEDTDQENGFEEQEGESVE
;
A
#
# COMPACT_ATOMS: atom_id res chain seq x y z
N ILE A 1 1.82 13.97 -10.77
CA ILE A 1 2.60 15.08 -11.42
C ILE A 1 2.96 14.73 -12.86
N ARG A 2 3.73 13.66 -13.11
CA ARG A 2 4.11 13.24 -14.47
C ARG A 2 2.93 13.16 -15.45
N GLU A 3 1.87 12.46 -15.05
CA GLU A 3 0.63 12.33 -15.83
C GLU A 3 0.01 13.68 -16.22
N ALA A 4 0.02 14.65 -15.29
CA ALA A 4 -0.49 16.00 -15.55
C ALA A 4 0.32 16.75 -16.62
N TYR A 5 1.64 16.51 -16.70
CA TYR A 5 2.48 17.09 -17.73
C TYR A 5 2.37 16.37 -19.07
N GLU A 6 2.23 15.05 -19.08
CA GLU A 6 2.15 14.24 -20.30
C GLU A 6 0.78 14.29 -20.97
N THR A 7 -0.31 14.41 -20.20
CA THR A 7 -1.69 14.37 -20.74
C THR A 7 -2.44 15.69 -20.64
N GLY A 8 -1.93 16.64 -19.84
CA GLY A 8 -2.65 17.86 -19.47
C GLY A 8 -3.72 17.66 -18.40
N ARG A 9 -3.89 16.43 -17.88
CA ARG A 9 -4.79 16.10 -16.78
C ARG A 9 -4.09 15.27 -15.71
N GLY A 10 -4.42 15.52 -14.46
CA GLY A 10 -3.92 14.67 -13.38
C GLY A 10 -4.27 15.18 -12.01
N ARG A 11 -3.91 14.40 -11.00
CA ARG A 11 -4.15 14.73 -9.59
C ARG A 11 -2.82 14.94 -8.88
N ILE A 12 -2.76 15.99 -8.06
CA ILE A 12 -1.61 16.30 -7.21
C ILE A 12 -2.13 16.39 -5.78
N VAL A 13 -1.54 15.63 -4.87
CA VAL A 13 -1.86 15.71 -3.44
C VAL A 13 -1.02 16.82 -2.82
N VAL A 14 -1.66 17.70 -2.05
CA VAL A 14 -1.01 18.80 -1.32
C VAL A 14 -1.22 18.56 0.16
N ARG A 15 -0.13 18.52 0.94
CA ARG A 15 -0.14 18.31 2.39
C ARG A 15 0.32 19.57 3.11
N ALA A 16 -0.25 19.79 4.29
CA ALA A 16 0.21 20.78 5.26
C ALA A 16 1.62 20.44 5.76
N ARG A 17 2.42 21.45 6.07
CA ARG A 17 3.70 21.27 6.78
C ARG A 17 3.41 21.16 8.27
N THR A 18 3.90 20.09 8.87
CA THR A 18 3.65 19.78 10.29
C THR A 18 4.92 19.30 10.97
N GLU A 19 5.04 19.61 12.25
CA GLU A 19 6.11 19.15 13.14
C GLU A 19 5.50 18.50 14.39
N VAL A 20 6.22 17.54 14.98
CA VAL A 20 5.83 16.92 16.25
C VAL A 20 6.70 17.52 17.35
N GLU A 21 6.06 18.09 18.36
CA GLU A 21 6.72 18.68 19.53
C GLU A 21 6.23 18.00 20.82
N LEU A 22 6.95 18.22 21.91
CA LEU A 22 6.54 17.83 23.26
C LEU A 22 6.07 19.06 24.03
N THR A 23 4.88 18.99 24.61
CA THR A 23 4.38 20.01 25.54
C THR A 23 5.21 20.02 26.83
N HIS A 24 5.17 21.12 27.58
CA HIS A 24 5.77 21.24 28.92
C HIS A 24 5.31 20.14 29.90
N SER A 25 4.15 19.53 29.65
CA SER A 25 3.59 18.41 30.43
C SER A 25 4.08 17.02 30.00
N GLY A 26 4.99 16.96 29.01
CA GLY A 26 5.53 15.72 28.44
C GLY A 26 4.62 15.00 27.44
N ARG A 27 3.51 15.62 27.00
CA ARG A 27 2.62 15.05 25.97
C ARG A 27 3.05 15.47 24.58
N GLU A 28 2.94 14.56 23.62
CA GLU A 28 3.13 14.88 22.20
C GLU A 28 2.03 15.83 21.68
N CYS A 29 2.44 16.79 20.85
CA CYS A 29 1.54 17.65 20.09
C CYS A 29 1.98 17.75 18.63
N ILE A 30 1.01 17.95 17.75
CA ILE A 30 1.22 18.18 16.32
C ILE A 30 1.07 19.68 16.09
N VAL A 31 2.07 20.28 15.46
CA VAL A 31 2.12 21.72 15.16
C VAL A 31 2.05 21.89 13.66
N VAL A 32 1.01 22.56 13.19
CA VAL A 32 0.82 22.89 11.78
C VAL A 32 1.39 24.28 11.52
N THR A 33 2.41 24.35 10.67
CA THR A 33 3.14 25.58 10.33
C THR A 33 2.70 26.17 8.99
N GLU A 34 2.23 25.32 8.06
CA GLU A 34 1.73 25.74 6.74
C GLU A 34 0.51 24.92 6.35
N ILE A 35 -0.51 25.54 5.76
CA ILE A 35 -1.73 24.86 5.28
C ILE A 35 -1.77 24.76 3.75
N PRO A 36 -2.53 23.81 3.18
CA PRO A 36 -2.62 23.65 1.73
C PRO A 36 -3.21 24.89 1.02
N TYR A 37 -2.89 25.01 -0.27
CA TYR A 37 -3.36 26.12 -1.12
C TYR A 37 -4.90 26.22 -1.14
N MET A 38 -5.42 27.45 -1.03
CA MET A 38 -6.85 27.80 -0.96
C MET A 38 -7.63 27.18 0.22
N VAL A 39 -6.95 26.71 1.27
CA VAL A 39 -7.62 26.28 2.51
C VAL A 39 -7.78 27.47 3.45
N ASN A 40 -8.99 27.65 3.99
CA ASN A 40 -9.24 28.63 5.04
C ASN A 40 -8.88 28.03 6.41
N LYS A 41 -7.98 28.70 7.15
CA LYS A 41 -7.52 28.25 8.46
C LYS A 41 -8.66 28.03 9.46
N ALA A 42 -9.58 28.99 9.58
CA ALA A 42 -10.67 28.93 10.56
C ALA A 42 -11.66 27.81 10.22
N GLU A 43 -11.97 27.61 8.94
CA GLU A 43 -12.85 26.52 8.49
C GLU A 43 -12.21 25.15 8.71
N MET A 44 -10.90 25.02 8.44
CA MET A 44 -10.14 23.80 8.70
C MET A 44 -10.18 23.42 10.18
N ILE A 45 -9.89 24.37 11.08
CA ILE A 45 -9.93 24.13 12.54
C ILE A 45 -11.34 23.72 12.98
N LYS A 46 -12.37 24.42 12.48
CA LYS A 46 -13.77 24.08 12.79
C LYS A 46 -14.13 22.66 12.36
N LYS A 47 -13.78 22.26 11.12
CA LYS A 47 -14.04 20.89 10.63
C LYS A 47 -13.32 19.83 11.45
N ILE A 48 -12.07 20.09 11.88
CA ILE A 48 -11.34 19.17 12.76
C ILE A 48 -12.08 19.04 14.10
N ALA A 49 -12.54 20.15 14.69
CA ALA A 49 -13.32 20.12 15.92
C ALA A 49 -14.64 19.34 15.77
N ASP A 50 -15.35 19.51 14.65
CA ASP A 50 -16.58 18.75 14.36
C ASP A 50 -16.29 17.25 14.25
N LEU A 51 -15.21 16.84 13.57
CA LEU A 51 -14.80 15.43 13.46
C LEU A 51 -14.42 14.79 14.80
N ILE A 52 -13.85 15.57 15.72
CA ILE A 52 -13.55 15.12 17.09
C ILE A 52 -14.86 14.90 17.85
N ASN A 53 -15.81 15.84 17.75
CA ASN A 53 -17.12 15.74 18.40
C ASN A 53 -17.97 14.56 17.88
N GLU A 54 -17.90 14.27 16.58
CA GLU A 54 -18.55 13.13 15.94
C GLU A 54 -17.88 11.77 16.25
N LYS A 55 -16.79 11.75 17.03
CA LYS A 55 -15.95 10.57 17.31
C LYS A 55 -15.37 9.89 16.06
N LYS A 56 -15.19 10.65 14.96
CA LYS A 56 -14.49 10.18 13.77
C LYS A 56 -12.98 10.34 13.88
N LEU A 57 -12.53 11.35 14.64
CA LEU A 57 -11.14 11.54 15.03
C LEU A 57 -11.02 11.37 16.55
N GLU A 58 -10.48 10.24 16.98
CA GLU A 58 -10.18 9.98 18.38
C GLU A 58 -8.72 10.33 18.71
N GLY A 59 -8.38 10.39 20.00
CA GLY A 59 -7.00 10.64 20.42
C GLY A 59 -6.53 12.10 20.43
N ILE A 60 -7.34 13.05 19.97
CA ILE A 60 -7.07 14.50 20.12
C ILE A 60 -7.71 15.00 21.42
N SER A 61 -6.95 15.73 22.23
CA SER A 61 -7.43 16.32 23.49
C SER A 61 -7.88 17.77 23.29
N TYR A 62 -7.13 18.54 22.51
CA TYR A 62 -7.37 19.98 22.34
C TYR A 62 -6.77 20.48 21.04
N ILE A 63 -7.40 21.47 20.42
CA ILE A 63 -6.90 22.18 19.24
C ILE A 63 -6.96 23.68 19.50
N ASN A 64 -5.88 24.39 19.17
CA ASN A 64 -5.77 25.83 19.38
C ASN A 64 -5.04 26.52 18.22
N ASP A 65 -5.38 27.78 17.96
CA ASP A 65 -4.68 28.65 17.02
C ASP A 65 -3.78 29.61 17.79
N GLU A 66 -2.47 29.44 17.64
CA GLU A 66 -1.42 30.26 18.25
C GLU A 66 -0.70 31.11 17.19
N SER A 67 -1.33 31.34 16.04
CA SER A 67 -0.74 32.15 14.97
C SER A 67 -0.53 33.59 15.42
N ASP A 68 0.63 34.16 15.08
CA ASP A 68 1.01 35.53 15.38
C ASP A 68 1.37 36.31 14.09
N ARG A 69 2.04 37.47 14.24
CA ARG A 69 2.54 38.24 13.08
C ARG A 69 3.76 37.60 12.39
N ASN A 70 4.46 36.69 13.07
CA ASN A 70 5.69 36.06 12.60
C ASN A 70 5.41 34.75 11.83
N GLY A 71 4.26 34.13 12.05
CA GLY A 71 3.88 32.94 11.29
C GLY A 71 2.55 32.31 11.73
N MET A 72 2.11 31.34 10.93
CA MET A 72 0.97 30.50 11.27
C MET A 72 1.42 29.38 12.20
N ARG A 73 0.66 29.15 13.27
CA ARG A 73 0.92 28.06 14.20
C ARG A 73 -0.39 27.52 14.76
N VAL A 74 -0.79 26.33 14.33
CA VAL A 74 -1.97 25.64 14.88
C VAL A 74 -1.50 24.43 15.67
N VAL A 75 -1.90 24.34 16.94
CA VAL A 75 -1.45 23.31 17.87
C VAL A 75 -2.55 22.32 18.13
N ILE A 76 -2.22 21.04 17.99
CA ILE A 76 -3.12 19.92 18.26
C ILE A 76 -2.48 19.06 19.35
N ILE A 77 -3.05 19.11 20.56
CA ILE A 77 -2.55 18.35 21.72
C ILE A 77 -3.23 16.99 21.76
N LEU A 78 -2.42 15.93 21.90
CA LEU A 78 -2.88 14.55 21.89
C LEU A 78 -3.25 14.06 23.30
N LYS A 79 -4.09 13.02 23.36
CA LYS A 79 -4.34 12.26 24.60
C LYS A 79 -3.09 11.45 24.97
N LYS A 80 -2.98 11.07 26.24
CA LYS A 80 -1.82 10.30 26.74
C LYS A 80 -1.68 8.97 25.98
N GLU A 81 -0.43 8.56 25.73
CA GLU A 81 -0.05 7.25 25.16
C GLU A 81 -0.46 7.00 23.70
N ILE A 82 -0.80 8.05 22.94
CA ILE A 82 -1.09 7.91 21.50
C ILE A 82 0.06 8.53 20.68
N PRO A 83 0.69 7.77 19.77
CA PRO A 83 1.74 8.29 18.88
C PRO A 83 1.22 9.38 17.95
N ALA A 84 1.94 10.49 17.83
CA ALA A 84 1.57 11.62 16.97
C ALA A 84 1.43 11.25 15.50
N ASN A 85 2.27 10.34 15.00
CA ASN A 85 2.25 9.91 13.60
C ASN A 85 0.91 9.27 13.19
N ILE A 86 0.30 8.48 14.08
CA ILE A 86 -0.99 7.83 13.82
C ILE A 86 -2.10 8.87 13.67
N ILE A 87 -2.15 9.83 14.60
CA ILE A 87 -3.14 10.91 14.58
C ILE A 87 -2.90 11.83 13.39
N LEU A 88 -1.65 12.11 13.04
CA LEU A 88 -1.30 12.90 11.86
C LEU A 88 -1.82 12.26 10.57
N ASN A 89 -1.70 10.94 10.44
CA ASN A 89 -2.25 10.20 9.30
C ASN A 89 -3.78 10.27 9.25
N HIS A 90 -4.45 10.12 10.40
CA HIS A 90 -5.91 10.32 10.48
C HIS A 90 -6.32 11.75 10.11
N LEU A 91 -5.57 12.75 10.59
CA LEU A 91 -5.78 14.16 10.26
C LEU A 91 -5.63 14.39 8.75
N TYR A 92 -4.60 13.85 8.10
CA TYR A 92 -4.48 13.97 6.65
C TYR A 92 -5.61 13.24 5.88
N LYS A 93 -6.08 12.11 6.37
CA LYS A 93 -7.14 11.35 5.70
C LYS A 93 -8.52 12.02 5.78
N HIS A 94 -8.83 12.64 6.93
CA HIS A 94 -10.18 13.12 7.23
C HIS A 94 -10.34 14.64 7.21
N SER A 95 -9.24 15.40 7.30
CA SER A 95 -9.29 16.87 7.36
C SER A 95 -8.73 17.53 6.10
N GLN A 96 -8.87 18.86 6.02
CA GLN A 96 -8.31 19.68 4.94
C GLN A 96 -6.79 19.92 5.05
N LEU A 97 -6.11 19.30 6.02
CA LEU A 97 -4.64 19.29 6.08
C LEU A 97 -4.01 18.54 4.91
N GLN A 98 -4.77 17.68 4.24
CA GLN A 98 -4.42 17.15 2.93
C GLN A 98 -5.56 17.41 1.96
N THR A 99 -5.23 18.01 0.82
CA THR A 99 -6.19 18.22 -0.27
C THR A 99 -5.63 17.63 -1.56
N SER A 100 -6.50 17.45 -2.55
CA SER A 100 -6.06 17.11 -3.89
C SER A 100 -6.34 18.26 -4.85
N PHE A 101 -5.30 18.73 -5.50
CA PHE A 101 -5.35 19.68 -6.58
C PHE A 101 -5.48 18.93 -7.91
N ASN A 102 -6.60 19.12 -8.59
CA ASN A 102 -6.86 18.49 -9.88
C ASN A 102 -6.38 19.42 -11.00
N VAL A 103 -5.39 18.96 -11.76
CA VAL A 103 -4.85 19.67 -12.93
C VAL A 103 -5.71 19.35 -14.15
N ASN A 104 -6.15 20.38 -14.85
CA ASN A 104 -6.86 20.27 -16.13
C ASN A 104 -6.47 21.46 -17.03
N ASN A 105 -5.48 21.24 -17.89
CA ASN A 105 -4.90 22.26 -18.75
C ASN A 105 -5.73 22.43 -20.03
N ILE A 106 -6.80 23.22 -19.95
CA ILE A 106 -7.63 23.57 -21.11
C ILE A 106 -7.36 25.02 -21.51
N ALA A 107 -6.98 25.24 -22.76
CA ALA A 107 -6.73 26.57 -23.31
C ALA A 107 -7.25 26.70 -24.75
N LEU A 108 -7.36 27.93 -25.25
CA LEU A 108 -7.73 28.20 -26.63
C LEU A 108 -6.51 28.14 -27.53
N VAL A 109 -6.50 27.23 -28.50
CA VAL A 109 -5.51 27.20 -29.58
C VAL A 109 -6.21 27.57 -30.87
N LYS A 110 -5.83 28.73 -31.46
CA LYS A 110 -6.47 29.29 -32.65
C LYS A 110 -8.00 29.39 -32.51
N GLY A 111 -8.46 29.86 -31.35
CA GLY A 111 -9.88 30.06 -31.03
C GLY A 111 -10.67 28.79 -30.67
N ARG A 112 -10.03 27.61 -30.59
CA ARG A 112 -10.69 26.35 -30.21
C ARG A 112 -10.19 25.83 -28.86
N PRO A 113 -11.08 25.41 -27.94
CA PRO A 113 -10.66 24.84 -26.67
C PRO A 113 -10.00 23.47 -26.89
N ARG A 114 -8.77 23.32 -26.38
CA ARG A 114 -8.00 22.07 -26.43
C ARG A 114 -7.40 21.79 -25.06
N THR A 115 -7.33 20.51 -24.70
CA THR A 115 -6.51 20.06 -23.56
C THR A 115 -5.08 19.95 -24.04
N LEU A 116 -4.12 20.53 -23.30
CA LEU A 116 -2.73 20.64 -23.72
C LEU A 116 -1.77 20.00 -22.70
N PRO A 117 -0.86 19.11 -23.14
CA PRO A 117 0.28 18.69 -22.33
C PRO A 117 1.29 19.84 -22.18
N LEU A 118 2.20 19.74 -21.20
CA LEU A 118 3.18 20.78 -20.90
C LEU A 118 4.05 21.13 -22.11
N LYS A 119 4.45 20.12 -22.90
CA LYS A 119 5.23 20.32 -24.12
C LYS A 119 4.50 21.23 -25.12
N GLU A 120 3.22 20.97 -25.39
CA GLU A 120 2.43 21.79 -26.32
C GLU A 120 2.24 23.21 -25.79
N ILE A 121 2.09 23.41 -24.48
CA ILE A 121 1.99 24.75 -23.88
C ILE A 121 3.27 25.56 -24.18
N ILE A 122 4.44 24.97 -23.93
CA ILE A 122 5.74 25.62 -24.18
C ILE A 122 5.93 25.88 -25.67
N GLU A 123 5.60 24.91 -26.52
CA GLU A 123 5.72 25.03 -27.98
C GLU A 123 4.85 26.18 -28.52
N ASN A 124 3.59 26.29 -28.09
CA ASN A 124 2.73 27.41 -28.48
C ASN A 124 3.28 28.76 -28.01
N PHE A 125 3.85 28.82 -26.81
CA PHE A 125 4.49 30.04 -26.31
C PHE A 125 5.72 30.44 -27.15
N VAL A 126 6.60 29.49 -27.46
CA VAL A 126 7.79 29.74 -28.29
C VAL A 126 7.40 30.19 -29.70
N ASN A 127 6.42 29.53 -30.33
CA ASN A 127 5.91 29.91 -31.64
C ASN A 127 5.33 31.33 -31.66
N HIS A 128 4.61 31.71 -30.60
CA HIS A 128 4.10 33.06 -30.45
C HIS A 128 5.22 34.09 -30.27
N ARG A 129 6.26 33.77 -29.48
CA ARG A 129 7.39 34.67 -29.28
C ARG A 129 8.19 34.88 -30.56
N HIS A 130 8.37 33.81 -31.34
CA HIS A 130 9.00 33.87 -32.65
C HIS A 130 8.23 34.79 -33.60
N ASP A 131 6.91 34.65 -33.72
CA ASP A 131 6.08 35.55 -34.54
C ASP A 131 6.20 37.02 -34.08
N ILE A 132 6.22 37.28 -32.77
CA ILE A 132 6.43 38.65 -32.24
C ILE A 132 7.79 39.20 -32.67
N ILE A 133 8.86 38.43 -32.58
CA ILE A 133 10.20 38.88 -32.96
C ILE A 133 10.28 39.18 -34.44
N VAL A 134 9.74 38.30 -35.29
CA VAL A 134 9.70 38.52 -36.74
C VAL A 134 8.90 39.78 -37.08
N ARG A 135 7.75 39.99 -36.45
CA ARG A 135 6.94 41.21 -36.66
C ARG A 135 7.66 42.47 -36.20
N ARG A 136 8.30 42.42 -35.03
CA ARG A 136 9.12 43.53 -34.49
C ARG A 136 10.27 43.85 -35.44
N ALA A 137 11.05 42.86 -35.85
CA ALA A 137 12.18 43.04 -36.76
C ALA A 137 11.74 43.57 -38.14
N LYS A 138 10.61 43.11 -38.69
CA LYS A 138 10.03 43.65 -39.94
C LYS A 138 9.60 45.10 -39.81
N TYR A 139 8.97 45.45 -38.68
CA TYR A 139 8.57 46.83 -38.41
C TYR A 139 9.80 47.74 -38.29
N ASP A 140 10.79 47.32 -37.49
CA ASP A 140 12.02 48.08 -37.29
C ASP A 140 12.81 48.22 -38.60
N LEU A 141 12.83 47.17 -39.44
CA LEU A 141 13.46 47.21 -40.76
C LEU A 141 12.77 48.20 -41.69
N ASP A 142 11.43 48.16 -41.81
CA ASP A 142 10.67 49.09 -42.64
C ASP A 142 10.88 50.55 -42.20
N GLN A 143 10.96 50.81 -40.89
CA GLN A 143 11.28 52.14 -40.37
C GLN A 143 12.72 52.56 -40.68
N ALA A 144 13.69 51.65 -40.53
CA ALA A 144 15.09 51.89 -40.82
C ALA A 144 15.32 52.14 -42.32
N GLU A 145 14.71 51.36 -43.21
CA GLU A 145 14.79 51.52 -44.67
C GLU A 145 14.21 52.86 -45.13
N LYS A 146 13.03 53.25 -44.61
CA LYS A 146 12.43 54.56 -44.88
C LYS A 146 13.35 55.70 -44.45
N ARG A 147 14.00 55.57 -43.28
CA ARG A 147 14.93 56.56 -42.77
C ARG A 147 16.21 56.62 -43.60
N ALA A 148 16.81 55.48 -43.93
CA ALA A 148 17.99 55.37 -44.78
C ALA A 148 17.76 55.98 -46.16
N HIS A 149 16.61 55.71 -46.77
CA HIS A 149 16.22 56.28 -48.06
C HIS A 149 16.12 57.81 -48.03
N ILE A 150 15.57 58.41 -46.96
CA ILE A 150 15.56 59.87 -46.78
C ILE A 150 16.99 60.41 -46.61
N LEU A 151 17.80 59.77 -45.77
CA LEU A 151 19.18 60.19 -45.52
C LEU A 151 20.05 60.12 -46.78
N GLU A 152 19.88 59.10 -47.62
CA GLU A 152 20.56 58.98 -48.91
C GLU A 152 20.25 60.16 -49.83
N GLY A 153 18.98 60.57 -49.92
CA GLY A 153 18.59 61.76 -50.68
C GLY A 153 19.20 63.05 -50.12
N LEU A 154 19.24 63.20 -48.80
CA LEU A 154 19.86 64.36 -48.13
C LEU A 154 21.38 64.39 -48.33
N ILE A 155 22.06 63.24 -48.33
CA ILE A 155 23.49 63.12 -48.62
C ILE A 155 23.78 63.51 -50.07
N ILE A 156 23.03 62.98 -51.05
CA ILE A 156 23.16 63.36 -52.47
C ILE A 156 22.99 64.87 -52.64
N ALA A 157 22.00 65.46 -51.96
CA ALA A 157 21.75 66.89 -52.03
C ALA A 157 22.85 67.72 -51.37
N SER A 158 23.40 67.23 -50.26
CA SER A 158 24.52 67.83 -49.54
C SER A 158 25.80 67.85 -50.37
N ASP A 159 26.10 66.75 -51.07
CA ASP A 159 27.28 66.61 -51.93
C ASP A 159 27.21 67.48 -53.20
N ASN A 160 25.99 67.81 -53.66
CA ASN A 160 25.72 68.57 -54.88
C ASN A 160 25.00 69.91 -54.60
N ILE A 161 25.37 70.56 -53.49
CA ILE A 161 24.64 71.69 -52.91
C ILE A 161 24.40 72.87 -53.87
N ASP A 162 25.41 73.27 -54.64
CA ASP A 162 25.32 74.42 -55.54
C ASP A 162 24.32 74.19 -56.67
N GLU A 163 24.28 72.95 -57.17
CA GLU A 163 23.36 72.52 -58.23
C GLU A 163 21.92 72.41 -57.70
N VAL A 164 21.75 71.86 -56.50
CA VAL A 164 20.43 71.80 -55.82
C VAL A 164 19.88 73.22 -55.58
N ILE A 165 20.70 74.15 -55.07
CA ILE A 165 20.29 75.55 -54.85
C ILE A 165 19.93 76.22 -56.18
N ALA A 166 20.70 75.97 -57.25
CA ALA A 166 20.41 76.52 -58.58
C ALA A 166 19.05 76.03 -59.12
N ILE A 167 18.75 74.74 -58.95
CA ILE A 167 17.45 74.14 -59.35
C ILE A 167 16.30 74.73 -58.52
N ILE A 168 16.47 74.85 -57.20
CA ILE A 168 15.42 75.40 -56.31
C ILE A 168 15.17 76.87 -56.64
N ARG A 169 16.22 77.69 -56.81
CA ARG A 169 16.11 79.13 -57.07
C ARG A 169 15.54 79.45 -58.46
N SER A 170 15.75 78.58 -59.45
CA SER A 170 15.23 78.75 -60.82
C SER A 170 13.84 78.15 -61.03
N SER A 171 13.24 77.54 -60.00
CA SER A 171 11.90 76.96 -60.03
C SER A 171 10.87 77.95 -59.47
N GLN A 172 9.69 78.03 -60.08
CA GLN A 172 8.66 79.00 -59.70
C GLN A 172 7.92 78.64 -58.40
N ASN A 173 7.86 77.35 -58.05
CA ASN A 173 7.24 76.84 -56.83
C ASN A 173 7.93 75.55 -56.36
N ALA A 174 7.57 75.09 -55.16
CA ALA A 174 8.18 73.91 -54.55
C ALA A 174 7.89 72.61 -55.32
N ASP A 175 6.72 72.50 -55.97
CA ASP A 175 6.33 71.30 -56.72
C ASP A 175 7.22 71.11 -57.98
N ILE A 176 7.44 72.19 -58.74
CA ILE A 176 8.35 72.19 -59.90
C ILE A 176 9.79 71.92 -59.47
N ALA A 177 10.22 72.45 -58.31
CA ALA A 177 11.54 72.16 -57.77
C ALA A 177 11.71 70.68 -57.43
N ARG A 178 10.69 70.03 -56.84
CA ARG A 178 10.70 68.59 -56.57
C ARG A 178 10.80 67.76 -57.84
N GLU A 179 9.96 68.02 -58.84
CA GLU A 179 9.98 67.29 -60.12
C GLU A 179 11.36 67.37 -60.80
N ARG A 180 11.96 68.57 -60.84
CA ARG A 180 13.29 68.76 -61.42
C ARG A 180 14.40 68.05 -60.63
N LEU A 181 14.32 68.05 -59.30
CA LEU A 181 15.28 67.33 -58.44
C LEU A 181 15.15 65.81 -58.63
N MET A 182 13.92 65.30 -58.79
CA MET A 182 13.66 63.89 -59.09
C MET A 182 14.24 63.49 -60.45
N GLU A 183 13.99 64.26 -61.51
CA GLU A 183 14.54 63.97 -62.83
C GLU A 183 16.07 64.04 -62.87
N ARG A 184 16.66 65.05 -62.22
CA ARG A 184 18.10 65.30 -62.30
C ARG A 184 18.92 64.29 -61.51
N PHE A 185 18.52 64.01 -60.28
CA PHE A 185 19.28 63.16 -59.34
C PHE A 185 18.66 61.77 -59.17
N SER A 186 17.66 61.42 -59.99
CA SER A 186 16.91 60.15 -59.90
C SER A 186 16.31 59.91 -58.50
N LEU A 187 15.89 60.98 -57.83
CA LEU A 187 15.33 60.94 -56.48
C LEU A 187 13.85 60.58 -56.49
N THR A 188 13.37 60.02 -55.39
CA THR A 188 11.94 59.79 -55.17
C THR A 188 11.22 61.06 -54.66
N ASP A 189 9.89 61.08 -54.72
CA ASP A 189 9.08 62.20 -54.21
C ASP A 189 9.30 62.45 -52.71
N VAL A 190 9.49 61.39 -51.92
CA VAL A 190 9.75 61.51 -50.48
C VAL A 190 11.13 62.14 -50.21
N GLN A 191 12.15 61.76 -50.97
CA GLN A 191 13.49 62.34 -50.87
C GLN A 191 13.50 63.80 -51.33
N SER A 192 12.90 64.10 -52.50
CA SER A 192 12.86 65.46 -53.04
C SER A 192 12.11 66.42 -52.12
N ARG A 193 11.03 65.96 -51.48
CA ARG A 193 10.34 66.72 -50.43
C ARG A 193 11.22 66.99 -49.23
N ALA A 194 11.94 65.99 -48.72
CA ALA A 194 12.85 66.16 -47.59
C ALA A 194 13.98 67.16 -47.90
N ILE A 195 14.49 67.19 -49.14
CA ILE A 195 15.51 68.12 -49.59
C ILE A 195 14.98 69.55 -49.66
N VAL A 196 13.77 69.76 -50.19
CA VAL A 196 13.14 71.10 -50.26
C VAL A 196 12.81 71.64 -48.86
N GLU A 197 12.46 70.76 -47.91
CA GLU A 197 12.19 71.12 -46.51
C GLU A 197 13.45 71.28 -45.65
N MET A 198 14.64 71.03 -46.21
CA MET A 198 15.92 71.16 -45.52
C MET A 198 16.19 72.61 -45.07
N ARG A 199 16.78 72.77 -43.87
CA ARG A 199 17.15 74.08 -43.32
C ARG A 199 18.61 74.39 -43.62
N LEU A 200 18.93 75.65 -43.92
CA LEU A 200 20.30 76.09 -44.24
C LEU A 200 21.37 75.71 -43.20
N ARG A 201 21.00 75.59 -41.90
CA ARG A 201 21.92 75.14 -40.85
C ARG A 201 22.45 73.70 -41.04
N GLN A 202 21.69 72.86 -41.75
CA GLN A 202 22.03 71.45 -41.99
C GLN A 202 23.16 71.29 -43.01
N LEU A 203 23.58 72.38 -43.65
CA LEU A 203 24.65 72.43 -44.64
C LEU A 203 26.04 72.66 -44.00
N THR A 204 26.13 72.76 -42.67
CA THR A 204 27.42 72.88 -41.99
C THR A 204 28.14 71.53 -41.98
N GLY A 205 29.48 71.53 -42.12
CA GLY A 205 30.25 70.28 -42.20
C GLY A 205 30.00 69.32 -41.02
N LEU A 206 29.81 69.85 -39.80
CA LEU A 206 29.48 69.04 -38.64
C LEU A 206 28.10 68.37 -38.70
N GLU A 207 27.12 68.98 -39.37
CA GLU A 207 25.80 68.38 -39.57
C GLU A 207 25.83 67.36 -40.73
N GLN A 208 26.68 67.58 -41.74
CA GLN A 208 26.94 66.59 -42.80
C GLN A 208 27.60 65.33 -42.23
N ASP A 209 28.65 65.49 -41.41
CA ASP A 209 29.32 64.37 -40.74
C ASP A 209 28.35 63.56 -39.88
N LYS A 210 27.43 64.24 -39.17
CA LYS A 210 26.37 63.58 -38.40
C LYS A 210 25.38 62.82 -39.28
N LEU A 211 24.99 63.36 -40.43
CA LEU A 211 24.11 62.68 -41.38
C LEU A 211 24.75 61.41 -41.94
N HIS A 212 26.04 61.47 -42.30
CA HIS A 212 26.79 60.30 -42.74
C HIS A 212 26.94 59.26 -41.61
N ALA A 213 27.23 59.69 -40.38
CA ALA A 213 27.31 58.80 -39.24
C ALA A 213 25.97 58.11 -38.95
N GLU A 214 24.85 58.86 -38.97
CA GLU A 214 23.50 58.32 -38.79
C GLU A 214 23.15 57.32 -39.91
N TYR A 215 23.50 57.64 -41.15
CA TYR A 215 23.28 56.74 -42.29
C TYR A 215 24.05 55.42 -42.15
N GLU A 216 25.33 55.48 -41.77
CA GLU A 216 26.15 54.29 -41.57
C GLU A 216 25.67 53.42 -40.38
N GLU A 217 25.21 54.04 -39.29
CA GLU A 217 24.59 53.32 -38.17
C GLU A 217 23.29 52.62 -38.59
N ILE A 218 22.43 53.32 -39.33
CA ILE A 218 21.17 52.74 -39.82
C ILE A 218 21.43 51.64 -40.83
N LYS A 219 22.44 51.79 -41.70
CA LYS A 219 22.82 50.74 -42.66
C LYS A 219 23.29 49.47 -41.96
N LYS A 220 24.11 49.59 -40.91
CA LYS A 220 24.49 48.45 -40.05
C LYS A 220 23.28 47.82 -39.37
N LEU A 221 22.33 48.63 -38.91
CA LEU A 221 21.10 48.14 -38.31
C LEU A 221 20.24 47.38 -39.34
N ILE A 222 20.08 47.89 -40.56
CA ILE A 222 19.38 47.23 -41.66
C ILE A 222 20.03 45.89 -41.99
N GLU A 223 21.36 45.85 -42.10
CA GLU A 223 22.12 44.62 -42.36
C GLU A 223 21.89 43.59 -41.24
N TYR A 224 21.96 44.03 -39.98
CA TYR A 224 21.65 43.19 -38.83
C TYR A 224 20.19 42.69 -38.86
N LEU A 225 19.20 43.55 -39.07
CA LEU A 225 17.78 43.16 -39.11
C LEU A 225 17.48 42.19 -40.26
N ASN A 226 18.09 42.40 -41.43
CA ASN A 226 18.01 41.45 -42.55
C ASN A 226 18.63 40.11 -42.19
N SER A 227 19.79 40.10 -41.52
CA SER A 227 20.40 38.85 -41.02
C SER A 227 19.46 38.11 -40.07
N VAL A 228 18.82 38.84 -39.13
CA VAL A 228 17.83 38.29 -38.19
C VAL A 228 16.64 37.71 -38.94
N LEU A 229 16.06 38.39 -39.92
CA LEU A 229 14.91 37.89 -40.67
C LEU A 229 15.24 36.69 -41.57
N SER A 230 16.49 36.56 -42.00
CA SER A 230 16.96 35.48 -42.88
C SER A 230 17.39 34.20 -42.14
N ASP A 231 17.83 34.30 -40.88
CA ASP A 231 18.32 33.17 -40.09
C ASP A 231 17.44 32.87 -38.87
N GLU A 232 16.70 31.77 -38.95
CA GLU A 232 15.87 31.26 -37.85
C GLU A 232 16.70 30.94 -36.60
N LYS A 233 17.96 30.50 -36.73
CA LYS A 233 18.82 30.21 -35.57
C LYS A 233 19.13 31.48 -34.80
N LEU A 234 19.39 32.57 -35.50
CA LEU A 234 19.63 33.88 -34.89
C LEU A 234 18.37 34.38 -34.16
N GLN A 235 17.18 34.17 -34.74
CA GLN A 235 15.90 34.49 -34.09
C GLN A 235 15.72 33.71 -32.79
N MET A 236 15.99 32.39 -32.80
CA MET A 236 15.91 31.56 -31.60
C MET A 236 16.95 31.94 -30.54
N GLN A 237 18.14 32.37 -30.96
CA GLN A 237 19.18 32.86 -30.06
C GLN A 237 18.73 34.14 -29.34
N ILE A 238 18.12 35.09 -30.06
CA ILE A 238 17.54 36.31 -29.46
C ILE A 238 16.47 35.95 -28.42
N ILE A 239 15.57 35.00 -28.72
CA ILE A 239 14.56 34.54 -27.75
C ILE A 239 15.22 34.03 -26.47
N LYS A 240 16.26 33.21 -26.62
CA LYS A 240 16.98 32.62 -25.49
C LYS A 240 17.66 33.66 -24.63
N ASP A 241 18.29 34.66 -25.24
CA ASP A 241 18.99 35.73 -24.53
C ASP A 241 18.00 36.62 -23.75
N GLU A 242 16.89 37.02 -24.39
CA GLU A 242 15.80 37.76 -23.73
C GLU A 242 15.19 36.97 -22.55
N LEU A 243 14.95 35.67 -22.71
CA LEU A 243 14.42 34.82 -21.63
C LEU A 243 15.42 34.65 -20.48
N THR A 244 16.72 34.62 -20.78
CA THR A 244 17.78 34.55 -19.76
C THR A 244 17.83 35.85 -18.95
N GLU A 245 17.74 36.99 -19.62
CA GLU A 245 17.66 38.29 -18.95
C GLU A 245 16.42 38.40 -18.05
N ILE A 246 15.25 37.94 -18.52
CA ILE A 246 14.02 37.91 -17.72
C ILE A 246 14.19 37.00 -16.50
N LYS A 247 14.81 35.83 -16.65
CA LYS A 247 15.09 34.92 -15.55
C LYS A 247 15.99 35.58 -14.50
N ASP A 248 17.02 36.31 -14.92
CA ASP A 248 17.95 36.96 -13.99
C ASP A 248 17.32 38.17 -13.28
N LYS A 249 16.43 38.90 -13.96
CA LYS A 249 15.70 40.04 -13.39
C LYS A 249 14.56 39.65 -12.44
N PHE A 250 13.83 38.57 -12.75
CA PHE A 250 12.57 38.22 -12.08
C PHE A 250 12.58 36.84 -11.40
N GLY A 251 13.70 36.15 -11.34
CA GLY A 251 13.82 34.84 -10.70
C GLY A 251 13.67 34.90 -9.19
N ASP A 252 13.00 33.89 -8.60
CA ASP A 252 12.87 33.73 -7.16
C ASP A 252 13.25 32.31 -6.69
N LYS A 253 13.39 32.13 -5.37
CA LYS A 253 13.66 30.81 -4.78
C LYS A 253 12.37 30.01 -4.68
N ARG A 254 12.49 28.69 -4.87
CA ARG A 254 11.38 27.74 -4.69
C ARG A 254 10.82 27.85 -3.26
N ARG A 255 9.51 28.04 -3.15
CA ARG A 255 8.77 28.06 -1.87
C ARG A 255 8.27 26.68 -1.42
N THR A 256 7.82 25.86 -2.37
CA THR A 256 7.25 24.54 -2.09
C THR A 256 8.28 23.43 -2.15
N GLU A 257 8.06 22.38 -1.37
CA GLU A 257 8.89 21.18 -1.36
C GLU A 257 8.12 20.02 -2.02
N ILE A 258 8.81 19.21 -2.83
CA ILE A 258 8.22 18.04 -3.48
C ILE A 258 8.84 16.80 -2.85
N ILE A 259 8.05 16.08 -2.07
CA ILE A 259 8.46 14.83 -1.44
C ILE A 259 8.00 13.67 -2.35
N PRO A 260 8.92 12.97 -3.04
CA PRO A 260 8.57 11.80 -3.83
C PRO A 260 8.11 10.66 -2.91
N ALA A 261 7.09 9.92 -3.34
CA ALA A 261 6.59 8.72 -2.63
C ALA A 261 6.09 8.97 -1.19
N ALA A 262 5.42 10.09 -0.94
CA ALA A 262 4.45 10.18 0.14
C ALA A 262 3.25 9.28 -0.19
N GLY A 263 3.41 7.96 -0.02
CA GLY A 263 2.52 6.90 -0.53
C GLY A 263 1.04 7.08 -0.18
N GLU A 264 0.19 6.34 -0.90
CA GLU A 264 -1.14 5.98 -0.40
C GLU A 264 -0.96 5.45 1.03
N PHE A 265 -1.72 5.98 1.99
CA PHE A 265 -1.58 5.59 3.38
C PHE A 265 -1.65 4.07 3.51
N ASN A 266 -0.59 3.44 4.04
CA ASN A 266 -0.67 2.04 4.40
C ASN A 266 -1.53 1.94 5.67
N PRO A 267 -2.56 1.08 5.70
CA PRO A 267 -3.36 0.85 6.91
C PRO A 267 -2.51 0.49 8.14
N GLU A 268 -1.33 -0.09 7.94
CA GLU A 268 -0.36 -0.43 8.99
C GLU A 268 0.23 0.80 9.69
N ASP A 269 0.32 1.96 9.02
CA ASP A 269 0.81 3.20 9.62
C ASP A 269 -0.15 3.79 10.66
N PHE A 270 -1.36 3.22 10.80
CA PHE A 270 -2.38 3.65 11.77
C PHE A 270 -2.39 2.80 13.05
N TYR A 271 -1.71 1.65 13.06
CA TYR A 271 -1.73 0.73 14.19
C TYR A 271 -0.30 0.45 14.67
N ALA A 272 -0.06 0.56 15.97
CA ALA A 272 1.21 0.13 16.56
C ALA A 272 1.38 -1.40 16.38
N ASP A 273 2.60 -1.85 16.10
CA ASP A 273 2.91 -3.28 15.91
C ASP A 273 3.08 -4.02 17.25
N ASP A 274 2.06 -3.94 18.10
CA ASP A 274 2.07 -4.56 19.43
C ASP A 274 1.88 -6.08 19.37
N GLU A 275 2.41 -6.80 20.35
CA GLU A 275 2.21 -8.24 20.51
C GLU A 275 0.81 -8.57 21.05
N MET A 276 0.12 -9.44 20.34
CA MET A 276 -1.26 -9.86 20.59
C MET A 276 -1.34 -11.39 20.69
N VAL A 277 -2.29 -11.87 21.48
CA VAL A 277 -2.71 -13.27 21.50
C VAL A 277 -4.00 -13.39 20.70
N ILE A 278 -3.97 -14.21 19.66
CA ILE A 278 -5.13 -14.55 18.83
C ILE A 278 -5.67 -15.88 19.34
N THR A 279 -6.95 -15.91 19.69
CA THR A 279 -7.63 -17.14 20.11
C THR A 279 -8.75 -17.47 19.14
N ILE A 280 -8.83 -18.74 18.74
CA ILE A 280 -9.90 -19.29 17.93
C ILE A 280 -10.58 -20.39 18.74
N SER A 281 -11.90 -20.28 18.91
CA SER A 281 -12.69 -21.29 19.61
C SER A 281 -13.13 -22.42 18.69
N ASN A 282 -13.52 -23.55 19.27
CA ASN A 282 -14.04 -24.71 18.52
C ASN A 282 -15.33 -24.38 17.74
N MET A 283 -16.15 -23.43 18.23
CA MET A 283 -17.30 -22.91 17.47
C MET A 283 -16.91 -21.91 16.36
N GLY A 284 -15.63 -21.64 16.15
CA GLY A 284 -15.14 -20.77 15.09
C GLY A 284 -15.27 -19.28 15.41
N TYR A 285 -15.25 -18.89 16.69
CA TYR A 285 -15.10 -17.50 17.08
C TYR A 285 -13.63 -17.12 17.17
N ILE A 286 -13.25 -15.97 16.61
CA ILE A 286 -11.90 -15.42 16.66
C ILE A 286 -11.89 -14.06 17.35
N LYS A 287 -10.82 -13.80 18.08
CA LYS A 287 -10.50 -12.49 18.69
C LYS A 287 -9.00 -12.31 18.84
N ARG A 288 -8.59 -11.05 19.02
CA ARG A 288 -7.26 -10.68 19.52
C ARG A 288 -7.37 -10.06 20.91
N THR A 289 -6.38 -10.32 21.73
CA THR A 289 -6.25 -9.79 23.09
C THR A 289 -4.79 -9.37 23.31
N PRO A 290 -4.48 -8.19 23.88
CA PRO A 290 -3.11 -7.81 24.17
C PRO A 290 -2.37 -8.84 25.04
N LEU A 291 -1.10 -9.12 24.72
CA LEU A 291 -0.30 -10.10 25.48
C LEU A 291 -0.16 -9.71 26.97
N THR A 292 -0.20 -8.42 27.28
CA THR A 292 -0.16 -7.89 28.65
C THR A 292 -1.36 -8.29 29.50
N GLU A 293 -2.55 -8.49 28.91
CA GLU A 293 -3.71 -9.01 29.64
C GLU A 293 -3.56 -10.49 30.00
N PHE A 294 -2.74 -11.24 29.25
CA PHE A 294 -2.38 -12.61 29.56
C PHE A 294 -1.26 -12.69 30.60
N ARG A 295 -0.32 -11.74 30.62
CA ARG A 295 0.75 -11.66 31.61
C ARG A 295 0.31 -10.90 32.87
N ARG A 296 -0.49 -11.53 33.75
CA ARG A 296 -0.49 -11.23 35.20
C ARG A 296 -1.37 -12.21 36.02
N GLN A 297 -0.72 -13.17 36.67
CA GLN A 297 -1.06 -13.57 38.04
C GLN A 297 0.23 -13.95 38.78
N ASN A 298 0.57 -13.20 39.83
CA ASN A 298 1.63 -13.59 40.76
C ASN A 298 1.11 -14.76 41.62
N ARG A 299 2.00 -15.71 41.92
CA ARG A 299 1.78 -16.83 42.86
C ARG A 299 0.96 -16.39 44.08
N GLY A 300 -0.16 -17.08 44.34
CA GLY A 300 -0.97 -16.93 45.56
C GLY A 300 -2.28 -16.15 45.44
N GLY A 301 -2.81 -15.90 44.23
CA GLY A 301 -4.13 -15.27 44.04
C GLY A 301 -5.27 -16.29 43.97
N THR A 302 -6.28 -16.17 44.83
CA THR A 302 -7.50 -16.99 44.80
C THR A 302 -8.24 -16.79 43.47
N GLY A 303 -8.33 -17.85 42.67
CA GLY A 303 -8.98 -17.84 41.35
C GLY A 303 -10.42 -17.33 41.44
N LYS A 304 -10.75 -16.34 40.60
CA LYS A 304 -12.14 -15.91 40.44
C LYS A 304 -12.90 -16.94 39.60
N LYS A 305 -13.98 -17.48 40.18
CA LYS A 305 -14.95 -18.36 39.52
C LYS A 305 -15.34 -17.83 38.13
N GLY A 306 -14.92 -18.55 37.09
CA GLY A 306 -15.51 -18.47 35.75
C GLY A 306 -16.90 -19.10 35.78
N GLY A 307 -17.86 -18.49 35.10
CA GLY A 307 -19.29 -18.77 35.25
C GLY A 307 -19.70 -20.21 34.95
N THR A 308 -20.49 -20.77 35.86
CA THR A 308 -21.31 -21.98 35.69
C THR A 308 -22.35 -21.80 34.58
N THR A 309 -22.19 -22.40 33.39
CA THR A 309 -23.33 -22.81 32.52
C THR A 309 -22.91 -23.66 31.30
N ARG A 310 -23.22 -24.96 31.39
CA ARG A 310 -23.78 -25.93 30.40
C ARG A 310 -23.58 -25.87 28.86
N GLU A 311 -22.77 -24.99 28.28
CA GLU A 311 -22.27 -25.07 26.88
C GLU A 311 -20.91 -24.35 26.77
N GLU A 312 -19.84 -24.99 27.24
CA GLU A 312 -18.50 -24.38 27.25
C GLU A 312 -17.85 -24.49 25.85
N ASP A 313 -17.93 -23.39 25.09
CA ASP A 313 -17.04 -23.17 23.94
C ASP A 313 -15.63 -22.90 24.46
N PHE A 314 -14.66 -23.68 24.00
CA PHE A 314 -13.28 -23.66 24.46
C PHE A 314 -12.35 -23.20 23.34
N ILE A 315 -11.17 -22.72 23.73
CA ILE A 315 -10.15 -22.24 22.78
C ILE A 315 -9.48 -23.47 22.15
N GLU A 316 -9.60 -23.61 20.83
CA GLU A 316 -8.96 -24.68 20.06
C GLU A 316 -7.57 -24.27 19.56
N HIS A 317 -7.40 -23.00 19.19
CA HIS A 317 -6.12 -22.47 18.73
C HIS A 317 -5.75 -21.17 19.44
N MET A 318 -4.47 -21.07 19.80
CA MET A 318 -3.86 -19.86 20.34
C MET A 318 -2.61 -19.54 19.54
N TYR A 319 -2.49 -18.31 19.05
CA TYR A 319 -1.32 -17.83 18.33
C TYR A 319 -0.82 -16.55 18.99
N VAL A 320 0.49 -16.44 19.19
CA VAL A 320 1.13 -15.15 19.48
C VAL A 320 1.52 -14.52 18.13
N ALA A 321 1.08 -13.29 17.90
CA ALA A 321 1.29 -12.57 16.66
C ALA A 321 1.43 -11.07 16.95
N THR A 322 2.10 -10.34 16.07
CA THR A 322 2.10 -8.88 16.11
C THR A 322 0.92 -8.32 15.32
N MET A 323 0.50 -7.09 15.59
CA MET A 323 -0.63 -6.44 14.92
C MET A 323 -0.49 -6.40 13.39
N HIS A 324 0.72 -6.34 12.86
CA HIS A 324 1.00 -6.29 11.41
C HIS A 324 1.09 -7.68 10.75
N ASN A 325 1.13 -8.76 11.52
CA ASN A 325 1.06 -10.11 10.98
C ASN A 325 -0.25 -10.35 10.22
N THR A 326 -0.27 -11.40 9.39
CA THR A 326 -1.45 -11.76 8.60
C THR A 326 -1.89 -13.18 8.94
N MET A 327 -3.19 -13.34 9.18
CA MET A 327 -3.81 -14.65 9.33
C MET A 327 -4.31 -15.13 7.97
N LEU A 328 -3.90 -16.33 7.58
CA LEU A 328 -4.41 -17.04 6.41
C LEU A 328 -5.49 -18.03 6.84
N PHE A 329 -6.65 -17.97 6.18
CA PHE A 329 -7.78 -18.86 6.42
C PHE A 329 -8.01 -19.74 5.20
N PHE A 330 -7.93 -21.05 5.38
CA PHE A 330 -8.15 -22.02 4.31
C PHE A 330 -9.51 -22.70 4.48
N THR A 331 -10.31 -22.68 3.42
CA THR A 331 -11.68 -23.21 3.45
C THR A 331 -11.76 -24.65 2.97
N ARG A 332 -12.89 -25.31 3.28
CA ARG A 332 -13.24 -26.67 2.86
C ARG A 332 -13.14 -26.86 1.35
N ASN A 333 -13.58 -25.87 0.58
CA ASN A 333 -13.52 -25.88 -0.88
C ASN A 333 -12.12 -25.53 -1.44
N GLY A 334 -11.13 -25.29 -0.58
CA GLY A 334 -9.75 -25.05 -0.97
C GLY A 334 -9.46 -23.60 -1.37
N LYS A 335 -10.23 -22.62 -0.88
CA LYS A 335 -9.92 -21.19 -1.01
C LYS A 335 -9.06 -20.70 0.15
N CYS A 336 -8.29 -19.64 -0.07
CA CYS A 336 -7.52 -18.93 0.94
C CYS A 336 -8.00 -17.48 1.04
N TYR A 337 -8.15 -17.01 2.28
CA TYR A 337 -8.49 -15.64 2.65
C TYR A 337 -7.42 -15.10 3.60
N TRP A 338 -7.36 -13.78 3.75
CA TRP A 338 -6.41 -13.08 4.59
C TRP A 338 -7.17 -12.15 5.51
N GLN A 339 -6.69 -12.03 6.74
CA GLN A 339 -7.08 -10.95 7.64
C GLN A 339 -5.82 -10.45 8.33
N LYS A 340 -5.61 -9.13 8.36
CA LYS A 340 -4.53 -8.58 9.18
C LYS A 340 -4.92 -8.67 10.65
N VAL A 341 -3.94 -8.88 11.53
CA VAL A 341 -4.22 -9.08 12.95
C VAL A 341 -4.94 -7.86 13.54
N TYR A 342 -4.54 -6.63 13.19
CA TYR A 342 -5.22 -5.41 13.64
C TYR A 342 -6.71 -5.33 13.25
N GLU A 343 -7.14 -6.03 12.19
CA GLU A 343 -8.54 -6.07 11.75
C GLU A 343 -9.38 -7.10 12.51
N LEU A 344 -8.74 -7.99 13.27
CA LEU A 344 -9.44 -8.92 14.14
C LEU A 344 -10.13 -8.16 15.28
N PRO A 345 -11.31 -8.62 15.71
CA PRO A 345 -12.03 -7.98 16.81
C PRO A 345 -11.21 -8.09 18.09
N GLU A 346 -10.99 -6.95 18.72
CA GLU A 346 -10.36 -6.88 20.03
C GLU A 346 -11.36 -7.28 21.12
N GLY A 347 -10.92 -8.08 22.08
CA GLY A 347 -11.76 -8.52 23.18
C GLY A 347 -10.96 -8.98 24.39
N THR A 348 -11.61 -8.97 25.55
CA THR A 348 -11.03 -9.45 26.80
C THR A 348 -10.92 -10.98 26.82
N ARG A 349 -10.15 -11.53 27.77
CA ARG A 349 -9.99 -12.99 27.97
C ARG A 349 -11.32 -13.75 28.04
N THR A 350 -12.36 -13.18 28.65
CA THR A 350 -13.68 -13.83 28.84
C THR A 350 -14.66 -13.60 27.69
N SER A 351 -14.38 -12.68 26.78
CA SER A 351 -15.27 -12.39 25.65
C SER A 351 -15.23 -13.50 24.59
N LYS A 352 -16.35 -13.78 23.89
CA LYS A 352 -16.40 -14.82 22.87
C LYS A 352 -15.71 -14.45 21.55
N GLY A 353 -15.56 -13.16 21.24
CA GLY A 353 -15.05 -12.70 19.93
C GLY A 353 -16.15 -12.65 18.86
N ARG A 354 -15.78 -12.71 17.57
CA ARG A 354 -16.74 -12.78 16.45
C ARG A 354 -16.56 -14.06 15.66
N ALA A 355 -17.65 -14.58 15.10
CA ALA A 355 -17.60 -15.72 14.19
C ALA A 355 -16.73 -15.39 12.96
N ILE A 356 -15.78 -16.27 12.63
CA ILE A 356 -14.84 -16.09 11.51
C ILE A 356 -15.58 -15.86 10.19
N GLN A 357 -16.70 -16.57 9.99
CA GLN A 357 -17.54 -16.45 8.79
C GLN A 357 -18.05 -15.01 8.53
N ASN A 358 -18.14 -14.18 9.57
CA ASN A 358 -18.58 -12.79 9.45
C ASN A 358 -17.42 -11.82 9.15
N LEU A 359 -16.17 -12.27 9.26
CA LEU A 359 -14.97 -11.47 8.99
C LEU A 359 -14.48 -11.64 7.55
N ILE A 360 -14.71 -12.81 6.96
CA ILE A 360 -14.28 -13.14 5.60
C ILE A 360 -15.49 -13.43 4.70
N ASN A 361 -15.41 -12.99 3.44
CA ASN A 361 -16.49 -13.17 2.47
C ASN A 361 -16.47 -14.60 1.87
N ILE A 362 -16.91 -15.58 2.64
CA ILE A 362 -17.02 -17.00 2.23
C ILE A 362 -18.41 -17.33 1.70
N GLU A 363 -18.50 -18.37 0.88
CA GLU A 363 -19.79 -18.89 0.42
C GLU A 363 -20.56 -19.52 1.60
N PRO A 364 -21.90 -19.44 1.64
CA PRO A 364 -22.71 -19.93 2.78
C PRO A 364 -22.50 -21.41 3.12
N GLU A 365 -22.19 -22.22 2.11
CA GLU A 365 -21.93 -23.65 2.25
C GLU A 365 -20.45 -23.97 2.50
N ASP A 366 -19.55 -22.99 2.52
CA ASP A 366 -18.13 -23.20 2.77
C ASP A 366 -17.80 -22.98 4.26
N SER A 367 -16.72 -23.59 4.73
CA SER A 367 -16.29 -23.46 6.12
C SER A 367 -14.78 -23.43 6.23
N VAL A 368 -14.27 -22.70 7.22
CA VAL A 368 -12.82 -22.63 7.45
C VAL A 368 -12.34 -23.92 8.11
N ARG A 369 -11.25 -24.48 7.59
CA ARG A 369 -10.66 -25.76 8.03
C ARG A 369 -9.27 -25.60 8.63
N ALA A 370 -8.50 -24.61 8.18
CA ALA A 370 -7.15 -24.40 8.69
C ALA A 370 -6.78 -22.92 8.77
N PHE A 371 -5.91 -22.64 9.73
CA PHE A 371 -5.47 -21.30 10.10
C PHE A 371 -3.94 -21.28 10.11
N ILE A 372 -3.34 -20.26 9.50
CA ILE A 372 -1.89 -20.09 9.51
C ILE A 372 -1.58 -18.63 9.79
N ASN A 373 -0.82 -18.37 10.85
CA ASN A 373 -0.23 -17.05 11.08
C ASN A 373 1.03 -16.89 10.23
N VAL A 374 1.11 -15.83 9.41
CA VAL A 374 2.33 -15.44 8.69
C VAL A 374 2.88 -14.13 9.26
N LYS A 375 4.20 -14.07 9.47
CA LYS A 375 4.86 -12.87 9.98
C LYS A 375 4.70 -11.68 9.03
N THR A 376 5.07 -11.88 7.77
CA THR A 376 4.95 -10.88 6.71
C THR A 376 4.76 -11.58 5.37
N LEU A 377 4.19 -10.85 4.40
CA LEU A 377 4.08 -11.25 3.01
C LEU A 377 4.91 -10.35 2.08
N ASP A 378 5.63 -9.38 2.64
CA ASP A 378 6.38 -8.34 1.93
C ASP A 378 7.88 -8.66 1.83
N ASP A 379 8.39 -9.55 2.69
CA ASP A 379 9.77 -10.01 2.68
C ASP A 379 9.96 -11.11 1.62
N GLU A 380 10.72 -10.80 0.57
CA GLU A 380 11.02 -11.73 -0.53
C GLU A 380 11.73 -13.01 -0.07
N ASP A 381 12.66 -12.92 0.89
CA ASP A 381 13.38 -14.10 1.38
C ASP A 381 12.45 -14.97 2.19
N TYR A 382 11.58 -14.38 3.01
CA TYR A 382 10.60 -15.11 3.81
C TYR A 382 9.59 -15.84 2.92
N ILE A 383 9.01 -15.18 1.90
CA ILE A 383 7.98 -15.79 1.05
C ILE A 383 8.53 -16.85 0.10
N ASN A 384 9.82 -16.78 -0.27
CA ASN A 384 10.45 -17.74 -1.18
C ASN A 384 11.00 -18.98 -0.46
N ASN A 385 11.29 -18.88 0.84
CA ASN A 385 11.82 -19.98 1.65
C ASN A 385 10.75 -20.71 2.49
N ASN A 386 9.49 -20.24 2.46
CA ASN A 386 8.38 -20.89 3.15
C ASN A 386 7.35 -21.43 2.15
N TYR A 387 6.73 -22.55 2.51
CA TYR A 387 5.73 -23.25 1.72
C TYR A 387 4.49 -23.56 2.54
N ILE A 388 3.35 -23.57 1.86
CA ILE A 388 2.08 -24.06 2.40
C ILE A 388 1.81 -25.46 1.85
N VAL A 389 1.72 -26.42 2.77
CA VAL A 389 1.35 -27.80 2.48
C VAL A 389 -0.14 -27.97 2.80
N LEU A 390 -0.89 -28.42 1.81
CA LEU A 390 -2.34 -28.65 1.86
C LEU A 390 -2.60 -30.14 1.74
N CYS A 391 -3.50 -30.69 2.57
CA CYS A 391 -3.95 -32.08 2.49
C CYS A 391 -5.46 -32.16 2.37
N THR A 392 -5.94 -33.01 1.47
CA THR A 392 -7.37 -33.32 1.31
C THR A 392 -7.75 -34.65 1.98
N ARG A 393 -9.05 -34.88 2.18
CA ARG A 393 -9.55 -36.13 2.78
C ARG A 393 -9.31 -37.36 1.92
N ARG A 394 -9.26 -37.23 0.60
CA ARG A 394 -8.88 -38.32 -0.33
C ARG A 394 -7.35 -38.52 -0.41
N GLY A 395 -6.57 -37.93 0.48
CA GLY A 395 -5.13 -38.17 0.59
C GLY A 395 -4.32 -37.53 -0.54
N ILE A 396 -4.83 -36.46 -1.14
CA ILE A 396 -4.06 -35.62 -2.04
C ILE A 396 -3.31 -34.58 -1.20
N ILE A 397 -2.03 -34.42 -1.50
CA ILE A 397 -1.16 -33.43 -0.90
C ILE A 397 -0.66 -32.45 -1.94
N LYS A 398 -0.57 -31.18 -1.57
CA LYS A 398 0.00 -30.15 -2.42
C LYS A 398 0.90 -29.23 -1.64
N LYS A 399 2.04 -28.90 -2.24
CA LYS A 399 2.95 -27.88 -1.75
C LYS A 399 2.91 -26.66 -2.66
N THR A 400 2.75 -25.48 -2.10
CA THR A 400 2.70 -24.19 -2.82
C THR A 400 3.66 -23.22 -2.13
N SER A 401 4.41 -22.41 -2.89
CA SER A 401 5.23 -21.33 -2.32
C SER A 401 4.35 -20.32 -1.58
N LEU A 402 4.84 -19.78 -0.46
CA LEU A 402 4.15 -18.71 0.27
C LEU A 402 4.01 -17.45 -0.59
N GLU A 403 4.95 -17.19 -1.50
CA GLU A 403 4.90 -16.12 -2.51
C GLU A 403 3.58 -16.13 -3.30
N ALA A 404 3.00 -17.31 -3.57
CA ALA A 404 1.74 -17.39 -4.30
C ALA A 404 0.54 -16.78 -3.54
N TYR A 405 0.70 -16.49 -2.25
CA TYR A 405 -0.27 -15.89 -1.35
C TYR A 405 0.09 -14.44 -0.96
N SER A 406 1.15 -13.85 -1.53
CA SER A 406 1.64 -12.50 -1.19
C SER A 406 0.72 -11.36 -1.63
N ARG A 407 -0.26 -11.64 -2.48
CA ARG A 407 -1.20 -10.64 -3.02
C ARG A 407 -2.64 -10.93 -2.57
N PRO A 408 -3.06 -10.41 -1.40
CA PRO A 408 -4.40 -10.60 -0.87
C PRO A 408 -5.50 -10.09 -1.81
N ARG A 409 -6.66 -10.75 -1.77
CA ARG A 409 -7.88 -10.34 -2.48
C ARG A 409 -9.09 -10.51 -1.55
N ALA A 410 -10.01 -9.54 -1.56
CA ALA A 410 -11.20 -9.56 -0.70
C ALA A 410 -12.09 -10.81 -0.90
N ASN A 411 -12.22 -11.28 -2.15
CA ASN A 411 -13.00 -12.48 -2.48
C ASN A 411 -12.23 -13.80 -2.28
N GLY A 412 -11.04 -13.74 -1.69
CA GLY A 412 -10.14 -14.89 -1.56
C GLY A 412 -9.51 -15.32 -2.89
N ILE A 413 -8.69 -16.36 -2.82
CA ILE A 413 -8.06 -17.01 -3.97
C ILE A 413 -8.18 -18.52 -3.86
N ASN A 414 -8.11 -19.21 -5.00
CA ASN A 414 -8.00 -20.67 -4.96
C ASN A 414 -6.61 -21.06 -4.43
N ALA A 415 -6.56 -21.86 -3.37
CA ALA A 415 -5.35 -22.44 -2.80
C ALA A 415 -5.10 -23.85 -3.31
N ILE A 416 -6.14 -24.63 -3.59
CA ILE A 416 -6.11 -25.97 -4.20
C ILE A 416 -7.40 -26.23 -4.97
N THR A 417 -7.31 -26.92 -6.12
CA THR A 417 -8.50 -27.42 -6.80
C THR A 417 -8.93 -28.74 -6.15
N VAL A 418 -9.92 -28.65 -5.27
CA VAL A 418 -10.57 -29.80 -4.65
C VAL A 418 -11.45 -30.50 -5.68
N ARG A 419 -11.37 -31.84 -5.74
CA ARG A 419 -12.16 -32.65 -6.67
C ARG A 419 -13.55 -32.92 -6.08
N GLU A 420 -14.50 -33.29 -6.94
CA GLU A 420 -15.84 -33.69 -6.50
C GLU A 420 -15.76 -34.85 -5.49
N GLY A 421 -16.49 -34.73 -4.37
CA GLY A 421 -16.46 -35.70 -3.28
C GLY A 421 -15.17 -35.72 -2.43
N ASP A 422 -14.35 -34.68 -2.54
CA ASP A 422 -13.19 -34.42 -1.68
C ASP A 422 -13.37 -33.08 -0.96
N GLU A 423 -12.59 -32.86 0.10
CA GLU A 423 -12.53 -31.58 0.81
C GLU A 423 -11.13 -31.33 1.35
N LEU A 424 -10.73 -30.07 1.46
CA LEU A 424 -9.53 -29.71 2.18
C LEU A 424 -9.69 -30.10 3.64
N LEU A 425 -8.73 -30.85 4.17
CA LEU A 425 -8.70 -31.27 5.56
C LEU A 425 -7.85 -30.31 6.40
N GLU A 426 -6.63 -30.01 5.94
CA GLU A 426 -5.65 -29.30 6.76
C GLU A 426 -4.63 -28.54 5.90
N ALA A 427 -4.13 -27.42 6.42
CA ALA A 427 -3.07 -26.61 5.83
C ALA A 427 -2.00 -26.34 6.89
N ARG A 428 -0.72 -26.50 6.53
CA ARG A 428 0.41 -26.25 7.43
C ARG A 428 1.51 -25.49 6.70
N MET A 429 2.18 -24.59 7.43
CA MET A 429 3.38 -23.92 6.94
C MET A 429 4.60 -24.81 7.16
N THR A 430 5.54 -24.77 6.22
CA THR A 430 6.77 -25.57 6.21
C THR A 430 7.90 -24.75 5.58
N ASN A 431 9.15 -25.12 5.83
CA ASN A 431 10.35 -24.42 5.33
C ASN A 431 11.14 -25.21 4.26
N GLY A 432 10.54 -26.24 3.66
CA GLY A 432 11.20 -27.11 2.68
C GLY A 432 11.95 -28.31 3.27
N ARG A 433 12.17 -28.35 4.59
CA ARG A 433 12.90 -29.42 5.30
C ARG A 433 12.01 -30.29 6.20
N HIS A 434 10.71 -30.00 6.28
CA HIS A 434 9.81 -30.72 7.16
C HIS A 434 9.52 -32.13 6.65
N GLU A 435 9.13 -33.00 7.56
CA GLU A 435 8.52 -34.28 7.25
C GLU A 435 7.01 -34.18 7.42
N ILE A 436 6.29 -34.90 6.57
CA ILE A 436 4.84 -34.89 6.53
C ILE A 436 4.37 -36.27 6.95
N MET A 437 3.48 -36.31 7.93
CA MET A 437 2.83 -37.53 8.37
C MET A 437 1.31 -37.42 8.21
N LEU A 438 0.74 -38.38 7.49
CA LEU A 438 -0.70 -38.50 7.25
C LEU A 438 -1.19 -39.80 7.85
N ALA A 439 -2.34 -39.77 8.53
CA ALA A 439 -3.02 -40.98 9.00
C ALA A 439 -4.37 -41.15 8.30
N VAL A 440 -4.77 -42.40 8.12
CA VAL A 440 -6.04 -42.77 7.50
C VAL A 440 -6.93 -43.53 8.48
N LYS A 441 -8.24 -43.47 8.24
CA LYS A 441 -9.30 -44.07 9.05
C LYS A 441 -9.08 -45.57 9.30
N SER A 442 -8.45 -46.28 8.36
CA SER A 442 -8.04 -47.68 8.48
C SER A 442 -6.86 -47.96 9.44
N GLY A 443 -6.38 -46.95 10.17
CA GLY A 443 -5.39 -47.15 11.25
C GLY A 443 -3.96 -47.27 10.75
N ARG A 444 -3.68 -46.73 9.56
CA ARG A 444 -2.33 -46.64 8.98
C ARG A 444 -1.87 -45.19 8.91
N ALA A 445 -0.56 -44.99 8.94
CA ALA A 445 0.05 -43.69 8.76
C ALA A 445 1.28 -43.76 7.85
N VAL A 446 1.44 -42.78 6.97
CA VAL A 446 2.62 -42.61 6.11
C VAL A 446 3.40 -41.40 6.63
N ARG A 447 4.74 -41.52 6.72
CA ARG A 447 5.67 -40.43 7.02
C ARG A 447 6.64 -40.31 5.85
N PHE A 448 6.82 -39.13 5.29
CA PHE A 448 7.74 -38.89 4.16
C PHE A 448 8.29 -37.46 4.20
N ASN A 449 9.46 -37.24 3.60
CA ASN A 449 10.07 -35.91 3.53
C ASN A 449 9.33 -35.03 2.51
N GLU A 450 9.06 -33.77 2.85
CA GLU A 450 8.32 -32.84 1.99
C GLU A 450 8.99 -32.55 0.64
N ALA A 451 10.32 -32.74 0.53
CA ALA A 451 11.06 -32.56 -0.72
C ALA A 451 10.58 -33.49 -1.84
N THR A 452 9.95 -34.61 -1.47
CA THR A 452 9.32 -35.55 -2.44
C THR A 452 8.06 -34.97 -3.11
N VAL A 453 7.56 -33.84 -2.63
CA VAL A 453 6.47 -33.07 -3.23
C VAL A 453 7.06 -31.79 -3.82
N ARG A 454 7.07 -31.67 -5.15
CA ARG A 454 7.50 -30.42 -5.79
C ARG A 454 6.52 -29.28 -5.49
N PRO A 455 7.00 -28.03 -5.32
CA PRO A 455 6.12 -26.86 -5.32
C PRO A 455 5.30 -26.79 -6.62
N MET A 456 4.03 -26.44 -6.50
CA MET A 456 3.09 -26.30 -7.62
C MET A 456 2.35 -24.97 -7.54
N GLY A 457 1.71 -24.60 -8.65
CA GLY A 457 0.81 -23.46 -8.67
C GLY A 457 -0.47 -23.67 -7.86
N ARG A 458 -1.14 -22.56 -7.54
CA ARG A 458 -2.38 -22.51 -6.76
C ARG A 458 -3.55 -23.29 -7.35
N THR A 459 -3.67 -23.35 -8.67
CA THR A 459 -4.75 -24.06 -9.38
C THR A 459 -4.48 -25.54 -9.59
N ALA A 460 -3.32 -26.05 -9.18
CA ALA A 460 -3.04 -27.48 -9.27
C ALA A 460 -3.85 -28.27 -8.23
N SER A 461 -4.28 -29.48 -8.58
CA SER A 461 -4.94 -30.41 -7.65
C SER A 461 -4.00 -31.07 -6.65
N GLY A 462 -2.68 -31.11 -6.92
CA GLY A 462 -1.69 -31.80 -6.06
C GLY A 462 -1.39 -33.23 -6.50
N VAL A 463 -0.68 -33.96 -5.64
CA VAL A 463 -0.21 -35.35 -5.86
C VAL A 463 -0.65 -36.26 -4.73
N ARG A 464 -0.67 -37.58 -4.94
CA ARG A 464 -1.05 -38.53 -3.89
C ARG A 464 -0.06 -38.50 -2.71
N GLY A 465 -0.54 -38.23 -1.49
CA GLY A 465 0.25 -38.30 -0.26
C GLY A 465 0.24 -39.69 0.38
N ILE A 466 -0.91 -40.36 0.39
CA ILE A 466 -1.10 -41.71 0.96
C ILE A 466 -2.02 -42.55 0.04
N THR A 467 -1.82 -43.87 0.00
CA THR A 467 -2.79 -44.78 -0.62
C THR A 467 -3.83 -45.20 0.41
N LEU A 468 -5.10 -44.92 0.11
CA LEU A 468 -6.28 -45.34 0.88
C LEU A 468 -6.55 -46.84 0.67
N SER A 469 -7.05 -47.53 1.70
CA SER A 469 -7.27 -48.98 1.65
C SER A 469 -8.55 -49.40 0.92
N GLY A 470 -9.50 -48.48 0.73
CA GLY A 470 -10.79 -48.70 0.07
C GLY A 470 -11.55 -47.38 -0.09
N GLU A 471 -12.78 -47.43 -0.59
CA GLU A 471 -13.59 -46.23 -0.90
C GLU A 471 -14.03 -45.44 0.35
N ASP A 472 -14.24 -46.14 1.47
CA ASP A 472 -14.60 -45.58 2.78
C ASP A 472 -13.42 -45.07 3.60
N ASP A 473 -12.20 -45.33 3.15
CA ASP A 473 -10.98 -44.92 3.84
C ASP A 473 -10.64 -43.48 3.45
N VAL A 474 -10.33 -42.65 4.45
CA VAL A 474 -10.07 -41.22 4.29
C VAL A 474 -8.95 -40.80 5.21
N VAL A 475 -8.26 -39.72 4.87
CA VAL A 475 -7.29 -39.08 5.77
C VAL A 475 -8.04 -38.41 6.92
N ILE A 476 -7.53 -38.61 8.13
CA ILE A 476 -8.13 -38.12 9.38
C ILE A 476 -7.28 -37.04 10.08
N GLY A 477 -6.04 -36.82 9.62
CA GLY A 477 -5.21 -35.71 10.06
C GLY A 477 -3.86 -35.67 9.35
N MET A 478 -3.22 -34.49 9.37
CA MET A 478 -1.88 -34.24 8.89
C MET A 478 -1.05 -33.57 10.00
N ILE A 479 0.15 -34.08 10.25
CA ILE A 479 1.13 -33.40 11.11
C ILE A 479 2.40 -33.12 10.31
N THR A 480 3.03 -32.00 10.62
CA THR A 480 4.34 -31.61 10.09
C THR A 480 5.38 -31.71 11.19
N VAL A 481 6.47 -32.42 10.91
CA VAL A 481 7.53 -32.70 11.87
C VAL A 481 8.79 -31.99 11.40
N GLU A 482 9.27 -31.05 12.21
CA GLU A 482 10.56 -30.37 11.98
C GLU A 482 11.68 -31.06 12.76
N ASN A 483 11.41 -31.37 14.04
CA ASN A 483 12.31 -32.06 14.95
C ASN A 483 11.58 -33.23 15.62
N GLU A 484 12.30 -34.28 16.03
CA GLU A 484 11.70 -35.46 16.71
C GLU A 484 11.28 -35.20 18.16
N SER A 485 11.02 -33.95 18.53
CA SER A 485 10.66 -33.52 19.89
C SER A 485 9.17 -33.67 20.21
N SER A 486 8.35 -34.04 19.24
CA SER A 486 6.91 -34.27 19.42
C SER A 486 6.57 -35.76 19.29
N ASP A 487 5.62 -36.19 20.10
CA ASP A 487 5.02 -37.51 20.01
C ASP A 487 3.75 -37.48 19.14
N VAL A 488 3.37 -38.65 18.66
CA VAL A 488 2.15 -38.85 17.88
C VAL A 488 1.04 -39.37 18.78
N LEU A 489 -0.02 -38.59 18.93
CA LEU A 489 -1.25 -39.00 19.58
C LEU A 489 -2.29 -39.42 18.55
N VAL A 490 -2.86 -40.60 18.74
CA VAL A 490 -3.95 -41.12 17.91
C VAL A 490 -5.15 -41.48 18.78
N VAL A 491 -6.36 -41.20 18.28
CA VAL A 491 -7.62 -41.49 18.96
C VAL A 491 -8.56 -42.20 17.98
N SER A 492 -9.27 -43.22 18.46
CA SER A 492 -10.25 -44.02 17.72
C SER A 492 -11.68 -43.75 18.19
N GLU A 493 -12.65 -44.12 17.35
CA GLU A 493 -14.07 -43.80 17.54
C GLU A 493 -14.68 -44.31 18.85
N ASN A 494 -14.22 -45.48 19.36
CA ASN A 494 -14.72 -46.05 20.61
C ASN A 494 -13.98 -45.55 21.87
N GLY A 495 -13.25 -44.44 21.76
CA GLY A 495 -12.59 -43.81 22.90
C GLY A 495 -11.29 -44.47 23.34
N TYR A 496 -10.64 -45.21 22.45
CA TYR A 496 -9.27 -45.66 22.66
C TYR A 496 -8.29 -44.67 22.05
N GLY A 497 -7.12 -44.54 22.66
CA GLY A 497 -6.07 -43.76 22.07
C GLY A 497 -4.73 -44.08 22.68
N LYS A 498 -3.69 -43.50 22.09
CA LYS A 498 -2.33 -43.71 22.55
C LYS A 498 -1.39 -42.64 22.02
N ARG A 499 -0.31 -42.51 22.76
CA ARG A 499 0.84 -41.69 22.44
C ARG A 499 1.99 -42.61 22.01
N SER A 500 2.64 -42.30 20.90
CA SER A 500 3.77 -43.06 20.36
C SER A 500 4.89 -42.10 19.95
N ALA A 501 6.14 -42.48 20.20
CA ALA A 501 7.28 -41.67 19.80
C ALA A 501 7.29 -41.51 18.27
N ILE A 502 7.59 -40.30 17.79
CA ILE A 502 7.65 -40.06 16.34
C ILE A 502 8.71 -40.94 15.66
N GLY A 503 9.82 -41.22 16.34
CA GLY A 503 10.88 -42.12 15.89
C GLY A 503 10.42 -43.56 15.60
N ASP A 504 9.34 -44.05 16.22
CA ASP A 504 8.78 -45.38 15.91
C ASP A 504 8.19 -45.44 14.49
N TYR A 505 7.83 -44.29 13.93
CA TYR A 505 7.30 -44.14 12.58
C TYR A 505 8.45 -43.98 11.60
N ARG A 506 8.90 -45.10 11.01
CA ARG A 506 9.89 -45.06 9.93
C ARG A 506 9.41 -44.20 8.76
N ILE A 507 10.35 -43.49 8.14
CA ILE A 507 10.12 -42.78 6.88
C ILE A 507 9.83 -43.81 5.78
N THR A 508 8.83 -43.52 4.96
CA THR A 508 8.37 -44.36 3.84
C THR A 508 8.22 -43.52 2.58
N ASN A 509 8.02 -44.16 1.43
CA ASN A 509 7.78 -43.44 0.19
C ASN A 509 6.41 -42.74 0.20
N ARG A 510 6.39 -41.48 -0.26
CA ARG A 510 5.15 -40.74 -0.53
C ARG A 510 4.20 -41.57 -1.40
N GLY A 511 2.92 -41.58 -1.03
CA GLY A 511 1.88 -42.33 -1.73
C GLY A 511 1.85 -43.82 -1.40
N GLY A 512 2.69 -44.31 -0.49
CA GLY A 512 2.59 -45.68 0.01
C GLY A 512 1.35 -45.91 0.88
N LYS A 513 1.11 -47.16 1.28
CA LYS A 513 0.05 -47.53 2.25
C LYS A 513 0.40 -47.14 3.70
N GLY A 514 1.60 -46.63 3.94
CA GLY A 514 2.10 -46.34 5.28
C GLY A 514 2.31 -47.59 6.14
N VAL A 515 2.45 -47.39 7.45
CA VAL A 515 2.63 -48.41 8.48
C VAL A 515 1.46 -48.40 9.46
N LYS A 516 1.21 -49.51 10.18
CA LYS A 516 0.16 -49.52 11.23
C LYS A 516 0.51 -48.48 12.32
N THR A 517 -0.46 -47.61 12.61
CA THR A 517 -0.40 -46.61 13.68
C THR A 517 -1.29 -46.97 14.87
N ILE A 518 -2.30 -47.82 14.68
CA ILE A 518 -3.13 -48.39 15.75
C ILE A 518 -3.62 -49.76 15.30
N ASN A 519 -3.83 -50.68 16.24
CA ASN A 519 -4.43 -51.97 15.92
C ASN A 519 -5.96 -51.85 15.99
N ILE A 520 -6.60 -51.70 14.83
CA ILE A 520 -8.06 -51.60 14.73
C ILE A 520 -8.69 -52.98 14.98
N THR A 521 -9.66 -52.99 15.89
CA THR A 521 -10.53 -54.12 16.24
C THR A 521 -11.94 -53.59 16.49
N ASP A 522 -12.94 -54.46 16.58
CA ASP A 522 -14.32 -54.05 16.91
C ASP A 522 -14.39 -53.28 18.24
N LYS A 523 -13.48 -53.58 19.17
CA LYS A 523 -13.35 -52.89 20.45
C LYS A 523 -12.84 -51.45 20.31
N THR A 524 -11.81 -51.23 19.51
CA THR A 524 -11.20 -49.89 19.33
C THR A 524 -12.00 -49.02 18.36
N GLY A 525 -12.60 -49.64 17.35
CA GLY A 525 -13.18 -48.95 16.21
C GLY A 525 -12.13 -48.26 15.34
N LYS A 526 -12.61 -47.52 14.34
CA LYS A 526 -11.84 -46.80 13.32
C LYS A 526 -11.10 -45.59 13.90
N LEU A 527 -10.02 -45.18 13.24
CA LEU A 527 -9.22 -44.03 13.66
C LEU A 527 -9.93 -42.71 13.30
N ILE A 528 -9.97 -41.75 14.23
CA ILE A 528 -10.67 -40.47 14.05
C ILE A 528 -9.77 -39.24 14.16
N ALA A 529 -8.66 -39.31 14.90
CA ALA A 529 -7.75 -38.18 15.05
C ALA A 529 -6.27 -38.59 15.04
N LEU A 530 -5.45 -37.70 14.49
CA LEU A 530 -3.98 -37.72 14.52
C LEU A 530 -3.53 -36.32 14.95
N LYS A 531 -2.77 -36.23 16.04
CA LYS A 531 -2.23 -34.96 16.55
C LYS A 531 -0.76 -35.12 16.92
N GLY A 532 0.03 -34.08 16.68
CA GLY A 532 1.39 -33.96 17.18
C GLY A 532 1.33 -33.28 18.54
N VAL A 533 1.83 -33.94 19.58
CA VAL A 533 1.70 -33.48 20.97
C VAL A 533 3.03 -33.59 21.71
N ASN A 534 3.10 -32.95 22.87
CA ASN A 534 4.18 -33.03 23.84
C ASN A 534 3.55 -33.03 25.24
N ASP A 535 4.36 -33.04 26.30
CA ASP A 535 3.89 -33.08 27.69
C ASP A 535 3.19 -31.80 28.17
N GLN A 536 3.28 -30.71 27.40
CA GLN A 536 2.69 -29.40 27.71
C GLN A 536 1.31 -29.21 27.09
N PHE A 537 0.70 -30.26 26.53
CA PHE A 537 -0.65 -30.20 25.99
C PHE A 537 -1.63 -31.05 26.80
N ASP A 538 -2.88 -30.63 26.83
CA ASP A 538 -4.02 -31.42 27.26
C ASP A 538 -4.83 -31.87 26.03
N LEU A 539 -5.31 -33.09 26.07
CA LEU A 539 -6.23 -33.65 25.10
C LEU A 539 -7.66 -33.32 25.50
N MET A 540 -8.42 -32.74 24.58
CA MET A 540 -9.85 -32.50 24.72
C MET A 540 -10.63 -33.47 23.82
N ILE A 541 -11.54 -34.24 24.39
CA ILE A 541 -12.45 -35.14 23.68
C ILE A 541 -13.88 -34.68 23.92
N ILE A 542 -14.65 -34.53 22.84
CA ILE A 542 -16.05 -34.12 22.90
C ILE A 542 -16.90 -35.19 22.25
N THR A 543 -17.93 -35.65 22.95
CA THR A 543 -18.90 -36.60 22.41
C THR A 543 -20.08 -35.90 21.74
N GLN A 544 -20.83 -36.61 20.90
CA GLN A 544 -22.04 -36.09 20.27
C GLN A 544 -23.13 -35.73 21.29
N ALA A 545 -23.14 -36.41 22.44
CA ALA A 545 -24.00 -36.05 23.58
C ALA A 545 -23.53 -34.79 24.35
N GLY A 546 -22.45 -34.14 23.92
CA GLY A 546 -21.93 -32.90 24.53
C GLY A 546 -21.07 -33.12 25.79
N ILE A 547 -20.62 -34.36 26.04
CA ILE A 547 -19.69 -34.64 27.14
C ILE A 547 -18.30 -34.18 26.70
N VAL A 548 -17.71 -33.27 27.47
CA VAL A 548 -16.34 -32.76 27.28
C VAL A 548 -15.43 -33.42 28.31
N LEU A 549 -14.34 -34.03 27.86
CA LEU A 549 -13.31 -34.63 28.70
C LEU A 549 -11.95 -34.01 28.40
N ARG A 550 -11.26 -33.55 29.43
CA ARG A 550 -9.88 -33.04 29.39
C ARG A 550 -8.94 -34.07 30.01
N ILE A 551 -7.87 -34.42 29.32
CA ILE A 551 -6.88 -35.40 29.80
C ILE A 551 -5.48 -34.83 29.57
N PRO A 552 -4.64 -34.69 30.60
CA PRO A 552 -3.24 -34.30 30.41
C PRO A 552 -2.49 -35.29 29.55
N VAL A 553 -1.83 -34.82 28.47
CA VAL A 553 -1.07 -35.71 27.58
C VAL A 553 0.11 -36.36 28.32
N SER A 554 0.65 -35.68 29.34
CA SER A 554 1.68 -36.20 30.25
C SER A 554 1.23 -37.44 31.03
N SER A 555 -0.07 -37.61 31.29
CA SER A 555 -0.64 -38.81 31.93
C SER A 555 -0.66 -40.04 31.00
N LEU A 556 -0.59 -39.81 29.68
CA LEU A 556 -0.62 -40.86 28.68
C LEU A 556 0.79 -41.42 28.46
N ARG A 557 1.03 -42.64 28.93
CA ARG A 557 2.29 -43.35 28.68
C ARG A 557 2.58 -43.49 27.18
N VAL A 558 3.85 -43.33 26.81
CA VAL A 558 4.32 -43.62 25.45
C VAL A 558 4.29 -45.13 25.21
N MET A 559 3.70 -45.54 24.08
CA MET A 559 3.52 -46.94 23.69
C MET A 559 3.94 -47.15 22.24
N GLY A 560 4.29 -48.38 21.88
CA GLY A 560 4.61 -48.73 20.49
C GLY A 560 3.45 -48.52 19.51
N ARG A 561 3.80 -48.15 18.27
CA ARG A 561 2.83 -47.82 17.19
C ARG A 561 1.86 -48.93 16.77
N ALA A 562 2.15 -50.21 17.01
CA ALA A 562 1.29 -51.32 16.56
C ALA A 562 0.40 -51.91 17.67
N THR A 563 0.08 -51.12 18.69
CA THR A 563 -0.78 -51.50 19.84
C THR A 563 -2.21 -50.95 19.70
N GLN A 564 -3.14 -51.48 20.51
CA GLN A 564 -4.53 -50.97 20.62
C GLN A 564 -4.63 -49.63 21.37
N GLY A 565 -3.66 -49.31 22.22
CA GLY A 565 -3.71 -48.15 23.09
C GLY A 565 -4.46 -48.40 24.40
N VAL A 566 -4.76 -47.32 25.12
CA VAL A 566 -5.51 -47.32 26.37
C VAL A 566 -6.86 -46.65 26.16
N ARG A 567 -7.80 -46.92 27.06
CA ARG A 567 -9.10 -46.27 27.03
C ARG A 567 -8.95 -44.85 27.56
N LEU A 568 -9.31 -43.87 26.74
CA LEU A 568 -9.30 -42.44 27.09
C LEU A 568 -10.65 -42.02 27.66
N ILE A 569 -11.75 -42.51 27.08
CA ILE A 569 -13.11 -42.19 27.50
C ILE A 569 -14.01 -43.44 27.49
N ASN A 570 -14.92 -43.51 28.45
CA ASN A 570 -15.98 -44.51 28.47
C ASN A 570 -17.21 -43.97 27.72
N ILE A 571 -17.36 -44.36 26.46
CA ILE A 571 -18.50 -43.96 25.63
C ILE A 571 -19.73 -44.80 26.01
N ARG A 572 -20.87 -44.13 26.24
CA ARG A 572 -22.16 -44.77 26.53
C ARG A 572 -22.73 -45.43 25.27
N GLU A 573 -23.65 -46.39 25.43
CA GLU A 573 -24.37 -46.97 24.29
C GLU A 573 -25.10 -45.87 23.51
N ASN A 574 -24.92 -45.83 22.18
CA ASN A 574 -25.41 -44.81 21.24
C ASN A 574 -24.76 -43.41 21.29
N ASP A 575 -23.60 -43.24 21.95
CA ASP A 575 -22.80 -42.02 21.85
C ASP A 575 -21.55 -42.25 20.97
N SER A 576 -20.94 -41.18 20.45
CA SER A 576 -19.71 -41.26 19.67
C SER A 576 -18.89 -39.98 19.82
N ILE A 577 -17.59 -40.04 19.52
CA ILE A 577 -16.73 -38.85 19.58
C ILE A 577 -17.06 -37.92 18.41
N ALA A 578 -17.44 -36.69 18.74
CA ALA A 578 -17.71 -35.61 17.80
C ALA A 578 -16.42 -34.88 17.40
N SER A 579 -15.54 -34.58 18.35
CA SER A 579 -14.30 -33.82 18.11
C SER A 579 -13.16 -34.23 19.04
N VAL A 580 -11.93 -34.07 18.56
CA VAL A 580 -10.70 -34.26 19.33
C VAL A 580 -9.77 -33.08 19.04
N ALA A 581 -9.47 -32.29 20.08
CA ALA A 581 -8.58 -31.15 20.04
C ALA A 581 -7.45 -31.33 21.06
N TYR A 582 -6.38 -30.55 20.93
CA TYR A 582 -5.38 -30.42 21.98
C TYR A 582 -5.22 -28.94 22.32
N VAL A 583 -5.01 -28.64 23.59
CA VAL A 583 -4.87 -27.29 24.13
C VAL A 583 -3.57 -27.20 24.89
N GLU A 584 -2.83 -26.11 24.74
CA GLU A 584 -1.59 -25.90 25.49
C GLU A 584 -1.92 -25.65 26.96
N VAL A 585 -1.22 -26.36 27.85
CA VAL A 585 -1.38 -26.24 29.30
C VAL A 585 -0.81 -24.90 29.72
N ASN A 586 -1.69 -23.99 30.13
CA ASN A 586 -1.28 -22.86 30.96
C ASN A 586 -1.20 -23.33 32.41
N GLU A 587 -0.17 -22.89 33.14
CA GLU A 587 0.08 -23.25 34.56
C GLU A 587 -1.11 -22.92 35.51
N GLU A 588 -2.16 -22.23 35.03
CA GLU A 588 -3.36 -21.89 35.80
C GLU A 588 -4.48 -22.96 35.77
N ASP A 589 -4.44 -23.94 34.85
CA ASP A 589 -5.54 -24.91 34.68
C ASP A 589 -5.46 -26.12 35.62
N THR A 590 -4.32 -26.33 36.29
CA THR A 590 -4.05 -27.51 37.13
C THR A 590 -4.77 -27.53 38.49
N ASP A 591 -5.44 -26.44 38.89
CA ASP A 591 -6.04 -26.32 40.23
C ASP A 591 -7.53 -26.76 40.31
N GLN A 592 -8.12 -27.29 39.23
CA GLN A 592 -9.55 -27.66 39.22
C GLN A 592 -9.88 -29.12 39.59
N GLU A 593 -8.91 -30.04 39.70
CA GLU A 593 -9.22 -31.49 39.78
C GLU A 593 -9.30 -32.11 41.19
N ASN A 594 -8.94 -31.42 42.28
CA ASN A 594 -8.96 -32.01 43.64
C ASN A 594 -10.30 -31.80 44.39
N GLY A 595 -11.43 -32.11 43.76
CA GLY A 595 -12.78 -31.83 44.29
C GLY A 595 -13.81 -32.95 44.21
N PHE A 596 -13.40 -34.20 44.04
CA PHE A 596 -14.32 -35.35 44.14
C PHE A 596 -13.93 -36.23 45.33
N GLU A 597 -14.44 -35.88 46.52
CA GLU A 597 -14.54 -36.83 47.63
C GLU A 597 -15.68 -37.80 47.35
N GLU A 598 -15.37 -39.10 47.43
CA GLU A 598 -16.32 -40.20 47.47
C GLU A 598 -17.29 -40.01 48.65
N GLN A 599 -18.58 -39.83 48.35
CA GLN A 599 -19.62 -40.15 49.33
C GLN A 599 -19.80 -41.67 49.33
N GLU A 600 -19.09 -42.35 50.24
CA GLU A 600 -19.49 -43.66 50.71
C GLU A 600 -20.89 -43.56 51.33
N GLY A 601 -21.81 -44.39 50.85
CA GLY A 601 -23.16 -44.49 51.39
C GLY A 601 -23.14 -45.17 52.75
N GLU A 602 -23.49 -44.43 53.79
CA GLU A 602 -24.00 -45.01 55.04
C GLU A 602 -25.46 -45.42 54.84
N SER A 603 -25.67 -46.73 54.72
CA SER A 603 -26.90 -47.39 55.14
C SER A 603 -27.05 -47.30 56.66
N VAL A 604 -28.21 -46.89 57.20
CA VAL A 604 -28.94 -47.55 58.31
C VAL A 604 -30.36 -46.94 58.40
N GLU A 605 -31.35 -47.84 58.39
CA GLU A 605 -32.78 -47.81 58.80
C GLU A 605 -33.76 -46.75 58.26
#